data_AF-A0A8T0S0E7-F1
#
_entry.id   AF-A0A8T0S0E7-F1
#
_cell.length_a   1.000
_cell.length_b   1.000
_cell.length_c   1.000
_cell.angle_alpha   90.00
_cell.angle_beta   90.00
_cell.angle_gamma   90.00
#
_symmetry.space_group_name_H-M   'P 1'
#
loop_
_entity.id
_entity.type
_entity.pdbx_description
1 polymer ?
#
loop_
_entity_poly.entity_id
_entity_poly.type
_entity_poly.pdbx_seq_one_letter_code
_entity_poly.pdbx_strand_id
1 'polypeptide(L)'
;MAATLPDPDGRIHPTANPNPSVPVSSESPRRTRWAAALASAAAVTPPPRPGRVDCFSHLNEDLLRSVLSRIPTRSAVTLAAVSRHFRKEIPRLLERVASLTLHEPHAQPPLRVTPPLILRRLALAPHRAIPPSSFRPVLDDAAQHGLSELAFRLTRRARQPKSVLSVKSIAVLDLDTCAVPPWSQVACPCLRTLRLHRVAIGQEIINKILASASCLDTLEMVYCTGLSTGRGGGCTVESSSVRNLVFRPTLNLAQTTIRASALRTVTLYTRGKVKSLELAPAPEVRKAYLHIAKLRTTKESLRVRPFLDAGVRLECLTLRGHAMKVLSSEYEDIPELTGMFQDLRILSVSLDLSSAQETVFLLKLLESCPNLQKFSLSAAGSLTCLPFTDHKEKLASISCLTTSLVEFKFLGFRPQQYQKELMVFLLTQRKMLKKVEVEFKKCQADAVKKILSVKRAPIENISSKNGSHYMVLDYS
;
A
#
# COMPACT_ATOMS: atom_id res chain seq x y z
N MET A 1 5.33 48.71 -51.24
CA MET A 1 6.63 49.35 -51.58
C MET A 1 7.54 49.09 -50.38
N ALA A 2 8.28 47.97 -50.36
CA ALA A 2 9.65 47.78 -50.87
C ALA A 2 10.65 48.74 -50.20
N ALA A 3 11.80 48.37 -49.63
CA ALA A 3 12.57 47.15 -49.36
C ALA A 3 13.40 47.49 -48.06
N THR A 4 14.22 46.68 -47.39
CA THR A 4 15.32 45.81 -47.84
C THR A 4 15.89 45.06 -46.61
N LEU A 5 16.30 43.80 -46.81
CA LEU A 5 17.16 42.99 -45.91
C LEU A 5 18.61 43.54 -45.88
N PRO A 6 19.43 43.14 -44.88
CA PRO A 6 20.34 42.02 -45.13
C PRO A 6 20.51 41.04 -43.94
N ASP A 7 20.81 39.80 -44.31
CA ASP A 7 21.44 38.70 -43.54
C ASP A 7 22.76 38.38 -44.31
N PRO A 8 23.72 37.50 -43.90
CA PRO A 8 23.84 36.67 -42.70
C PRO A 8 25.31 36.55 -42.18
N ASP A 9 25.57 35.50 -41.39
CA ASP A 9 26.88 34.90 -41.03
C ASP A 9 27.53 35.26 -39.68
N GLY A 10 27.09 34.53 -38.65
CA GLY A 10 27.82 34.32 -37.39
C GLY A 10 27.87 32.85 -37.02
N ARG A 11 28.68 32.05 -37.73
CA ARG A 11 28.98 30.66 -37.39
C ARG A 11 29.74 30.60 -36.06
N ILE A 12 29.15 29.98 -35.04
CA ILE A 12 29.82 29.66 -33.78
C ILE A 12 30.28 28.19 -33.83
N HIS A 13 31.60 27.99 -33.80
CA HIS A 13 32.25 26.70 -33.62
C HIS A 13 32.06 26.18 -32.18
N PRO A 14 31.79 24.88 -31.97
CA PRO A 14 31.95 24.26 -30.66
C PRO A 14 33.40 23.76 -30.49
N THR A 15 34.11 24.35 -29.53
CA THR A 15 35.43 23.90 -29.08
C THR A 15 35.32 22.61 -28.28
N ALA A 16 36.08 21.62 -28.72
CA ALA A 16 36.28 20.34 -28.05
C ALA A 16 37.14 20.55 -26.79
N ASN A 17 36.70 20.00 -25.66
CA ASN A 17 37.49 19.88 -24.44
C ASN A 17 37.87 18.41 -24.24
N PRO A 18 39.17 18.06 -24.18
CA PRO A 18 39.62 16.71 -23.92
C PRO A 18 39.71 16.50 -22.40
N ASN A 19 38.93 15.55 -21.87
CA ASN A 19 39.10 15.11 -20.48
C ASN A 19 40.04 13.89 -20.42
N PRO A 20 41.00 13.88 -19.49
CA PRO A 20 42.05 12.88 -19.43
C PRO A 20 41.56 11.55 -18.83
N SER A 21 42.11 10.48 -19.38
CA SER A 21 42.04 9.09 -18.98
C SER A 21 42.40 8.88 -17.50
N VAL A 22 41.48 8.28 -16.74
CA VAL A 22 41.72 7.70 -15.41
C VAL A 22 41.92 6.19 -15.57
N PRO A 23 42.92 5.58 -14.93
CA PRO A 23 43.31 4.19 -15.20
C PRO A 23 42.35 3.18 -14.59
N VAL A 24 42.21 2.08 -15.33
CA VAL A 24 41.53 0.83 -14.96
C VAL A 24 42.16 0.27 -13.68
N SER A 25 41.40 0.28 -12.57
CA SER A 25 41.78 -0.42 -11.35
C SER A 25 41.28 -1.86 -11.37
N SER A 26 42.23 -2.76 -11.17
CA SER A 26 42.19 -4.21 -11.09
C SER A 26 40.96 -4.83 -10.40
N GLU A 27 40.37 -5.82 -11.08
CA GLU A 27 39.58 -6.87 -10.43
C GLU A 27 40.41 -7.58 -9.35
N SER A 28 39.79 -7.84 -8.20
CA SER A 28 40.31 -8.76 -7.19
C SER A 28 39.20 -9.66 -6.66
N PRO A 29 39.50 -10.92 -6.32
CA PRO A 29 38.53 -12.02 -6.31
C PRO A 29 37.81 -12.13 -4.96
N ARG A 30 36.48 -11.94 -4.96
CA ARG A 30 35.65 -12.06 -3.75
C ARG A 30 35.30 -13.50 -3.34
N ARG A 31 35.66 -14.53 -4.13
CA ARG A 31 35.34 -15.94 -3.83
C ARG A 31 36.34 -16.63 -2.88
N THR A 32 37.60 -16.20 -2.85
CA THR A 32 38.62 -16.76 -1.95
C THR A 32 38.36 -16.43 -0.48
N ARG A 33 37.56 -15.39 -0.18
CA ARG A 33 37.22 -15.01 1.20
C ARG A 33 36.22 -15.95 1.91
N TRP A 34 35.41 -16.73 1.18
CA TRP A 34 34.35 -17.54 1.79
C TRP A 34 34.85 -18.91 2.25
N ALA A 35 35.67 -19.57 1.42
CA ALA A 35 36.41 -20.75 1.81
C ALA A 35 37.42 -20.41 2.93
N ALA A 36 38.06 -19.24 2.86
CA ALA A 36 38.95 -18.75 3.91
C ALA A 36 38.23 -18.40 5.22
N ALA A 37 36.98 -17.88 5.18
CA ALA A 37 36.21 -17.61 6.39
C ALA A 37 35.71 -18.90 7.08
N LEU A 38 35.32 -19.92 6.31
CA LEU A 38 34.98 -21.24 6.84
C LEU A 38 36.22 -21.98 7.38
N ALA A 39 37.38 -21.85 6.70
CA ALA A 39 38.66 -22.38 7.18
C ALA A 39 39.20 -21.62 8.41
N SER A 40 39.01 -20.29 8.47
CA SER A 40 39.41 -19.46 9.61
C SER A 40 38.52 -19.71 10.84
N ALA A 41 37.23 -19.96 10.65
CA ALA A 41 36.34 -20.43 11.71
C ALA A 41 36.63 -21.88 12.17
N ALA A 42 37.30 -22.70 11.33
CA ALA A 42 37.80 -24.01 11.72
C ALA A 42 39.10 -23.93 12.54
N ALA A 43 39.91 -22.88 12.33
CA ALA A 43 41.22 -22.72 12.97
C ALA A 43 41.18 -22.11 14.39
N VAL A 44 40.08 -21.46 14.79
CA VAL A 44 39.94 -20.86 16.12
C VAL A 44 38.92 -21.65 16.94
N THR A 45 39.37 -22.70 17.61
CA THR A 45 38.61 -23.36 18.69
C THR A 45 39.22 -22.95 20.03
N PRO A 46 38.57 -22.09 20.83
CA PRO A 46 38.96 -21.98 22.23
C PRO A 46 38.59 -23.29 22.95
N PRO A 47 39.40 -23.73 23.93
CA PRO A 47 39.09 -24.93 24.71
C PRO A 47 37.73 -24.77 25.42
N PRO A 48 36.98 -25.87 25.61
CA PRO A 48 35.67 -25.81 26.24
C PRO A 48 35.82 -25.28 27.67
N ARG A 49 35.19 -24.14 27.97
CA ARG A 49 35.03 -23.68 29.34
C ARG A 49 34.04 -24.62 30.05
N PRO A 50 34.40 -25.26 31.17
CA PRO A 50 33.48 -26.10 31.91
C PRO A 50 32.37 -25.21 32.50
N GLY A 51 31.10 -25.52 32.19
CA GLY A 51 29.95 -24.91 32.85
C GLY A 51 28.85 -24.28 31.98
N ARG A 52 28.93 -24.32 30.64
CA ARG A 52 27.77 -23.99 29.80
C ARG A 52 26.97 -25.24 29.45
N VAL A 53 25.78 -25.36 30.03
CA VAL A 53 24.80 -26.40 29.70
C VAL A 53 24.38 -26.21 28.24
N ASP A 54 24.69 -27.19 27.39
CA ASP A 54 24.26 -27.19 25.99
C ASP A 54 22.80 -27.66 25.93
N CYS A 55 21.87 -26.71 26.03
CA CYS A 55 20.44 -27.01 26.03
C CYS A 55 19.89 -27.42 24.64
N PHE A 56 20.71 -27.35 23.59
CA PHE A 56 20.26 -27.54 22.20
C PHE A 56 20.66 -28.89 21.59
N SER A 57 21.67 -29.58 22.13
CA SER A 57 22.11 -30.87 21.61
C SER A 57 21.17 -32.05 21.93
N HIS A 58 20.15 -31.83 22.77
CA HIS A 58 19.08 -32.80 23.02
C HIS A 58 17.85 -32.64 22.11
N LEU A 59 17.80 -31.59 21.29
CA LEU A 59 16.67 -31.39 20.38
C LEU A 59 16.71 -32.42 19.24
N ASN A 60 15.56 -32.99 18.92
CA ASN A 60 15.40 -33.84 17.75
C ASN A 60 15.82 -33.07 16.48
N GLU A 61 16.52 -33.73 15.58
CA GLU A 61 16.97 -33.23 14.28
C GLU A 61 15.84 -32.51 13.52
N ASP A 62 14.60 -33.00 13.57
CA ASP A 62 13.47 -32.36 12.88
C ASP A 62 13.07 -31.00 13.51
N LEU A 63 13.16 -30.89 14.84
CA LEU A 63 12.95 -29.62 15.54
C LEU A 63 14.10 -28.66 15.28
N LEU A 64 15.34 -29.17 15.29
CA LEU A 64 16.54 -28.40 14.96
C LEU A 64 16.44 -27.82 13.54
N ARG A 65 16.02 -28.63 12.56
CA ARG A 65 15.76 -28.20 11.18
C ARG A 65 14.63 -27.21 11.07
N SER A 66 13.53 -27.41 11.81
CA SER A 66 12.41 -26.45 11.84
C SER A 66 12.85 -25.09 12.36
N VAL A 67 13.65 -25.06 13.45
CA VAL A 67 14.22 -23.83 14.02
C VAL A 67 15.18 -23.18 13.04
N LEU A 68 16.15 -23.92 12.49
CA LEU A 68 17.16 -23.37 11.59
C LEU A 68 16.57 -22.90 10.24
N SER A 69 15.51 -23.55 9.74
CA SER A 69 14.82 -23.14 8.50
C SER A 69 14.13 -21.77 8.59
N ARG A 70 13.93 -21.26 9.81
CA ARG A 70 13.30 -19.96 10.09
C ARG A 70 14.32 -18.86 10.40
N ILE A 71 15.60 -19.20 10.50
CA ILE A 71 16.66 -18.27 10.88
C ILE A 71 17.36 -17.75 9.60
N PRO A 72 17.65 -16.44 9.50
CA PRO A 72 18.41 -15.90 8.37
C PRO A 72 19.77 -16.59 8.21
N THR A 73 20.20 -16.83 6.98
CA THR A 73 21.45 -17.55 6.65
C THR A 73 22.68 -17.01 7.41
N ARG A 74 22.78 -15.69 7.59
CA ARG A 74 23.86 -15.07 8.38
C ARG A 74 23.86 -15.51 9.84
N SER A 75 22.69 -15.56 10.46
CA SER A 75 22.54 -15.98 11.85
C SER A 75 22.73 -17.49 12.01
N ALA A 76 22.33 -18.28 11.00
CA ALA A 76 22.62 -19.72 10.97
C ALA A 76 24.15 -19.96 10.93
N VAL A 77 24.91 -19.23 10.11
CA VAL A 77 26.39 -19.33 10.08
C VAL A 77 27.00 -18.97 11.44
N THR A 78 26.49 -17.96 12.13
CA THR A 78 26.93 -17.64 13.50
C THR A 78 26.66 -18.81 14.46
N LEU A 79 25.55 -19.53 14.34
CA LEU A 79 25.25 -20.72 15.14
C LEU A 79 26.20 -21.90 14.85
N ALA A 80 26.65 -22.07 13.60
CA ALA A 80 27.66 -23.08 13.25
C ALA A 80 29.02 -22.83 13.93
N ALA A 81 29.33 -21.57 14.25
CA ALA A 81 30.54 -21.22 14.99
C ALA A 81 30.43 -21.64 16.46
N VAL A 82 29.22 -21.64 17.03
CA VAL A 82 28.98 -21.83 18.48
C VAL A 82 28.82 -23.30 18.89
N SER A 83 28.38 -24.20 18.01
CA SER A 83 28.28 -25.64 18.32
C SER A 83 28.71 -26.54 17.17
N ARG A 84 29.39 -27.65 17.51
CA ARG A 84 29.74 -28.72 16.56
C ARG A 84 28.51 -29.43 16.01
N HIS A 85 27.42 -29.49 16.79
CA HIS A 85 26.17 -30.12 16.37
C HIS A 85 25.49 -29.29 15.27
N PHE A 86 25.34 -27.98 15.51
CA PHE A 86 24.88 -27.04 14.47
C PHE A 86 25.80 -27.04 13.25
N ARG A 87 27.12 -27.14 13.42
CA ARG A 87 28.08 -27.20 12.31
C ARG A 87 27.91 -28.42 11.39
N LYS A 88 27.37 -29.54 11.88
CA LYS A 88 27.09 -30.74 11.07
C LYS A 88 25.79 -30.61 10.27
N GLU A 89 24.75 -30.03 10.86
CA GLU A 89 23.43 -29.91 10.22
C GLU A 89 23.28 -28.66 9.35
N ILE A 90 23.98 -27.58 9.67
CA ILE A 90 23.90 -26.32 8.92
C ILE A 90 24.31 -26.47 7.44
N PRO A 91 25.37 -27.20 7.05
CA PRO A 91 25.69 -27.43 5.64
C PRO A 91 24.53 -28.05 4.84
N ARG A 92 23.81 -29.03 5.42
CA ARG A 92 22.62 -29.66 4.82
C ARG A 92 21.42 -28.70 4.74
N LEU A 93 21.39 -27.68 5.59
CA LEU A 93 20.37 -26.62 5.58
C LEU A 93 20.76 -25.42 4.70
N LEU A 94 22.07 -25.19 4.51
CA LEU A 94 22.65 -24.21 3.59
C LEU A 94 22.60 -24.67 2.14
N GLU A 95 22.36 -25.96 1.90
CA GLU A 95 21.83 -26.46 0.63
C GLU A 95 20.45 -25.86 0.29
N ARG A 96 19.84 -25.04 1.14
CA ARG A 96 18.65 -24.23 0.80
C ARG A 96 19.04 -22.77 0.61
N VAL A 97 19.20 -22.32 -0.63
CA VAL A 97 19.28 -20.88 -0.94
C VAL A 97 17.87 -20.30 -0.84
N ALA A 98 17.43 -19.93 0.37
CA ALA A 98 16.08 -19.45 0.58
C ALA A 98 15.75 -18.15 -0.20
N SER A 99 16.75 -17.34 -0.54
CA SER A 99 16.57 -16.11 -1.31
C SER A 99 17.79 -15.80 -2.17
N LEU A 100 17.57 -15.49 -3.44
CA LEU A 100 18.59 -15.05 -4.39
C LEU A 100 18.18 -13.72 -5.01
N THR A 101 19.08 -12.73 -5.01
CA THR A 101 18.88 -11.46 -5.74
C THR A 101 19.91 -11.35 -6.85
N LEU A 102 19.47 -11.27 -8.09
CA LEU A 102 20.33 -11.10 -9.25
C LEU A 102 20.19 -9.69 -9.82
N HIS A 103 21.33 -9.01 -9.90
CA HIS A 103 21.45 -7.71 -10.55
C HIS A 103 21.86 -7.82 -12.03
N GLU A 104 22.46 -8.93 -12.44
CA GLU A 104 22.87 -9.17 -13.83
C GLU A 104 22.70 -10.67 -14.17
N PRO A 105 21.54 -11.12 -14.69
CA PRO A 105 21.27 -12.52 -15.03
C PRO A 105 22.20 -13.14 -16.07
N HIS A 106 22.96 -12.33 -16.84
CA HIS A 106 23.95 -12.82 -17.81
C HIS A 106 25.26 -13.28 -17.18
N ALA A 107 25.57 -12.82 -15.96
CA ALA A 107 26.89 -12.99 -15.35
C ALA A 107 27.05 -14.29 -14.55
N GLN A 108 26.04 -15.16 -14.52
CA GLN A 108 26.11 -16.40 -13.76
C GLN A 108 25.95 -17.64 -14.65
N PRO A 109 26.77 -18.69 -14.44
CA PRO A 109 26.47 -20.01 -14.97
C PRO A 109 25.11 -20.49 -14.43
N PRO A 110 24.42 -21.42 -15.12
CA PRO A 110 23.16 -22.02 -14.64
C PRO A 110 23.29 -22.44 -13.18
N LEU A 111 22.23 -22.30 -12.37
CA LEU A 111 22.27 -22.82 -11.00
C LEU A 111 22.66 -24.29 -11.13
N ARG A 112 23.75 -24.67 -10.45
CA ARG A 112 24.40 -25.95 -10.71
C ARG A 112 23.37 -27.08 -10.60
N VAL A 113 23.46 -28.04 -11.52
CA VAL A 113 22.66 -29.28 -11.64
C VAL A 113 22.78 -30.22 -10.41
N THR A 114 23.39 -29.79 -9.31
CA THR A 114 23.47 -30.56 -8.07
C THR A 114 22.18 -30.39 -7.26
N PRO A 115 21.37 -31.45 -7.09
CA PRO A 115 20.20 -31.41 -6.22
C PRO A 115 20.59 -31.44 -4.72
N PRO A 116 19.75 -30.91 -3.81
CA PRO A 116 18.55 -30.11 -4.02
C PRO A 116 18.71 -28.70 -3.42
N LEU A 117 19.10 -27.72 -4.25
CA LEU A 117 18.94 -26.32 -3.86
C LEU A 117 17.44 -25.97 -3.82
N ILE A 118 16.87 -25.75 -2.64
CA ILE A 118 15.49 -25.23 -2.54
C ILE A 118 15.56 -23.71 -2.63
N LEU A 119 15.29 -23.16 -3.82
CA LEU A 119 15.25 -21.74 -4.08
C LEU A 119 13.85 -21.21 -3.82
N ARG A 120 13.57 -20.75 -2.60
CA ARG A 120 12.23 -20.25 -2.24
C ARG A 120 11.91 -18.90 -2.90
N ARG A 121 12.87 -17.96 -2.89
CA ARG A 121 12.70 -16.58 -3.36
C ARG A 121 13.73 -16.18 -4.40
N LEU A 122 13.29 -15.62 -5.53
CA LEU A 122 14.13 -15.04 -6.55
C LEU A 122 13.74 -13.57 -6.78
N ALA A 123 14.70 -12.66 -6.68
CA ALA A 123 14.54 -11.24 -6.99
C ALA A 123 15.46 -10.85 -8.14
N LEU A 124 14.90 -10.25 -9.19
CA LEU A 124 15.60 -9.84 -10.40
C LEU A 124 15.52 -8.33 -10.52
N ALA A 125 16.66 -7.66 -10.32
CA ALA A 125 16.75 -6.19 -10.29
C ALA A 125 17.88 -5.67 -11.19
N PRO A 126 17.76 -5.84 -12.51
CA PRO A 126 18.82 -5.48 -13.43
C PRO A 126 19.03 -3.98 -13.57
N HIS A 127 20.29 -3.57 -13.51
CA HIS A 127 20.68 -2.16 -13.70
C HIS A 127 20.62 -1.73 -15.16
N ARG A 128 20.80 -2.68 -16.08
CA ARG A 128 20.75 -2.46 -17.54
C ARG A 128 19.50 -3.11 -18.14
N ALA A 129 19.10 -2.64 -19.33
CA ALA A 129 18.04 -3.28 -20.08
C ALA A 129 18.53 -4.66 -20.54
N ILE A 130 17.82 -5.71 -20.13
CA ILE A 130 18.16 -7.10 -20.43
C ILE A 130 17.08 -7.70 -21.33
N PRO A 131 17.46 -8.43 -22.40
CA PRO A 131 16.50 -9.09 -23.26
C PRO A 131 15.60 -10.05 -22.47
N PRO A 132 14.28 -10.12 -22.77
CA PRO A 132 13.37 -11.04 -22.09
C PRO A 132 13.79 -12.52 -22.20
N SER A 133 14.50 -12.89 -23.28
CA SER A 133 15.02 -14.25 -23.49
C SER A 133 16.02 -14.68 -22.43
N SER A 134 16.76 -13.74 -21.84
CA SER A 134 17.85 -14.04 -20.90
C SER A 134 17.37 -14.44 -19.51
N PHE A 135 16.12 -14.12 -19.18
CA PHE A 135 15.53 -14.54 -17.91
C PHE A 135 14.93 -15.95 -17.96
N ARG A 136 14.61 -16.46 -19.16
CA ARG A 136 13.91 -17.74 -19.31
C ARG A 136 14.70 -18.91 -18.70
N PRO A 137 16.00 -19.10 -19.01
CA PRO A 137 16.76 -20.20 -18.41
C PRO A 137 16.80 -20.12 -16.89
N VAL A 138 17.00 -18.92 -16.34
CA VAL A 138 17.06 -18.68 -14.89
C VAL A 138 15.72 -18.97 -14.22
N LEU A 139 14.61 -18.63 -14.85
CA LEU A 139 13.27 -18.91 -14.34
C LEU A 139 12.91 -20.39 -14.41
N ASP A 140 13.23 -21.05 -15.52
CA ASP A 140 12.94 -22.47 -15.73
C ASP A 140 13.74 -23.32 -14.73
N ASP A 141 15.00 -22.97 -14.51
CA ASP A 141 15.90 -23.55 -13.50
C ASP A 141 15.38 -23.28 -12.07
N ALA A 142 15.08 -22.02 -11.73
CA ALA A 142 14.51 -21.68 -10.42
C ALA A 142 13.18 -22.39 -10.14
N ALA A 143 12.33 -22.56 -11.16
CA ALA A 143 11.05 -23.27 -11.03
C ALA A 143 11.25 -24.76 -10.69
N GLN A 144 12.26 -25.42 -11.25
CA GLN A 144 12.63 -26.80 -10.89
C GLN A 144 13.11 -26.90 -9.43
N HIS A 145 13.65 -25.81 -8.89
CA HIS A 145 14.15 -25.69 -7.52
C HIS A 145 13.10 -25.25 -6.49
N GLY A 146 11.81 -25.30 -6.81
CA GLY A 146 10.72 -25.05 -5.86
C GLY A 146 10.42 -23.58 -5.57
N LEU A 147 10.64 -22.71 -6.55
CA LEU A 147 10.37 -21.26 -6.45
C LEU A 147 8.93 -20.96 -6.04
N SER A 148 8.77 -20.28 -4.90
CA SER A 148 7.48 -19.83 -4.38
C SER A 148 7.30 -18.32 -4.41
N GLU A 149 8.39 -17.54 -4.43
CA GLU A 149 8.36 -16.08 -4.37
C GLU A 149 9.22 -15.48 -5.48
N LEU A 150 8.62 -14.67 -6.36
CA LEU A 150 9.31 -14.08 -7.50
C LEU A 150 9.10 -12.56 -7.50
N ALA A 151 10.20 -11.81 -7.57
CA ALA A 151 10.17 -10.36 -7.64
C ALA A 151 10.95 -9.85 -8.86
N PHE A 152 10.33 -9.01 -9.69
CA PHE A 152 10.99 -8.32 -10.79
C PHE A 152 10.94 -6.81 -10.56
N ARG A 153 12.11 -6.17 -10.61
CA ARG A 153 12.22 -4.71 -10.61
C ARG A 153 13.06 -4.26 -11.79
N LEU A 154 12.39 -3.82 -12.85
CA LEU A 154 13.05 -3.44 -14.10
C LEU A 154 13.16 -1.92 -14.19
N THR A 155 14.25 -1.40 -14.76
CA THR A 155 14.51 0.05 -14.81
C THR A 155 13.71 0.77 -15.91
N ARG A 156 13.15 0.07 -16.90
CA ARG A 156 12.52 0.69 -18.09
C ARG A 156 11.38 -0.12 -18.72
N ARG A 157 10.21 -0.27 -18.06
CA ARG A 157 9.00 -0.95 -18.60
C ARG A 157 9.32 -2.18 -19.47
N ALA A 158 10.36 -2.92 -19.09
CA ALA A 158 10.91 -3.95 -19.96
C ALA A 158 9.89 -5.09 -19.99
N ARG A 159 9.76 -5.72 -21.16
CA ARG A 159 8.81 -6.81 -21.33
C ARG A 159 9.27 -7.99 -20.50
N GLN A 160 8.35 -8.54 -19.72
CA GLN A 160 8.62 -9.78 -19.00
C GLN A 160 8.70 -10.96 -19.98
N PRO A 161 9.45 -12.02 -19.60
CA PRO A 161 9.37 -13.30 -20.27
C PRO A 161 7.94 -13.83 -20.28
N LYS A 162 7.56 -14.52 -21.37
CA LYS A 162 6.22 -15.12 -21.50
C LYS A 162 5.90 -16.12 -20.38
N SER A 163 6.92 -16.69 -19.72
CA SER A 163 6.83 -17.76 -18.73
C SER A 163 6.76 -17.31 -17.27
N VAL A 164 6.88 -16.01 -16.96
CA VAL A 164 6.84 -15.55 -15.55
C VAL A 164 5.54 -15.97 -14.85
N LEU A 165 4.43 -15.93 -15.59
CA LEU A 165 3.10 -16.28 -15.10
C LEU A 165 2.75 -17.78 -15.31
N SER A 166 3.68 -18.62 -15.80
CA SER A 166 3.41 -20.05 -16.02
C SER A 166 3.97 -20.97 -14.93
N VAL A 167 4.68 -20.41 -13.94
CA VAL A 167 5.30 -21.20 -12.87
C VAL A 167 4.24 -21.54 -11.81
N LYS A 168 3.87 -22.82 -11.76
CA LYS A 168 2.74 -23.31 -10.94
C LYS A 168 2.94 -23.15 -9.43
N SER A 169 4.19 -23.20 -8.96
CA SER A 169 4.55 -23.16 -7.54
C SER A 169 4.57 -21.75 -6.94
N ILE A 170 4.43 -20.69 -7.75
CA ILE A 170 4.51 -19.31 -7.26
C ILE A 170 3.32 -19.01 -6.34
N ALA A 171 3.64 -18.63 -5.11
CA ALA A 171 2.73 -18.12 -4.10
C ALA A 171 2.75 -16.58 -4.00
N VAL A 172 3.89 -15.95 -4.28
CA VAL A 172 4.05 -14.48 -4.24
C VAL A 172 4.70 -13.99 -5.53
N LEU A 173 4.05 -13.07 -6.22
CA LEU A 173 4.58 -12.41 -7.41
C LEU A 173 4.58 -10.89 -7.22
N ASP A 174 5.76 -10.27 -7.30
CA ASP A 174 5.96 -8.83 -7.18
C ASP A 174 6.59 -8.28 -8.46
N LEU A 175 5.86 -7.42 -9.17
CA LEU A 175 6.25 -6.86 -10.44
C LEU A 175 6.31 -5.33 -10.32
N ASP A 176 7.50 -4.76 -10.51
CA ASP A 176 7.75 -3.33 -10.47
C ASP A 176 8.35 -2.83 -11.80
N THR A 177 7.71 -1.81 -12.38
CA THR A 177 8.22 -1.04 -13.53
C THR A 177 8.51 -1.91 -14.76
N CYS A 178 7.64 -2.90 -15.02
CA CYS A 178 7.73 -3.83 -16.15
C CYS A 178 6.47 -3.82 -17.04
N ALA A 179 6.50 -4.53 -18.16
CA ALA A 179 5.36 -4.76 -19.03
C ALA A 179 5.06 -6.26 -19.15
N VAL A 180 3.82 -6.67 -18.91
CA VAL A 180 3.35 -8.04 -19.09
C VAL A 180 2.77 -8.17 -20.50
N PRO A 181 3.36 -9.02 -21.36
CA PRO A 181 2.85 -9.20 -22.72
C PRO A 181 1.42 -9.78 -22.75
N PRO A 182 0.57 -9.41 -23.72
CA PRO A 182 -0.82 -9.90 -23.81
C PRO A 182 -0.92 -11.38 -24.18
N TRP A 183 0.14 -11.98 -24.73
CA TRP A 183 0.26 -13.41 -25.03
C TRP A 183 0.94 -14.20 -23.90
N SER A 184 0.99 -13.66 -22.68
CA SER A 184 1.56 -14.39 -21.53
C SER A 184 0.67 -15.57 -21.17
N GLN A 185 1.29 -16.74 -20.96
CA GLN A 185 0.58 -17.91 -20.45
C GLN A 185 0.44 -17.76 -18.94
N VAL A 186 -0.78 -17.89 -18.43
CA VAL A 186 -1.10 -17.71 -17.02
C VAL A 186 -1.50 -19.06 -16.43
N ALA A 187 -0.67 -19.58 -15.54
CA ALA A 187 -0.87 -20.84 -14.82
C ALA A 187 -0.24 -20.72 -13.43
N CYS A 188 -0.87 -19.91 -12.56
CA CYS A 188 -0.41 -19.65 -11.19
C CYS A 188 -1.49 -20.07 -10.15
N PRO A 189 -1.80 -21.37 -10.01
CA PRO A 189 -2.86 -21.84 -9.11
C PRO A 189 -2.58 -21.58 -7.63
N CYS A 190 -1.30 -21.58 -7.24
CA CYS A 190 -0.89 -21.39 -5.84
C CYS A 190 -0.71 -19.92 -5.44
N LEU A 191 -0.96 -18.97 -6.35
CA LEU A 191 -0.69 -17.56 -6.12
C LEU A 191 -1.62 -16.99 -5.02
N ARG A 192 -1.01 -16.50 -3.95
CA ARG A 192 -1.68 -15.87 -2.80
C ARG A 192 -1.50 -14.36 -2.76
N THR A 193 -0.39 -13.85 -3.30
CA THR A 193 -0.09 -12.41 -3.30
C THR A 193 0.40 -11.98 -4.66
N LEU A 194 -0.30 -11.03 -5.27
CA LEU A 194 0.09 -10.37 -6.51
C LEU A 194 0.28 -8.88 -6.26
N ARG A 195 1.49 -8.38 -6.52
CA ARG A 195 1.83 -6.96 -6.44
C ARG A 195 2.25 -6.45 -7.80
N LEU A 196 1.51 -5.47 -8.30
CA LEU A 196 1.75 -4.83 -9.59
C LEU A 196 1.97 -3.35 -9.35
N HIS A 197 3.23 -2.92 -9.40
CA HIS A 197 3.66 -1.54 -9.21
C HIS A 197 4.18 -0.96 -10.52
N ARG A 198 3.54 0.08 -11.05
CA ARG A 198 3.94 0.75 -12.31
C ARG A 198 4.02 -0.21 -13.51
N VAL A 199 3.19 -1.26 -13.52
CA VAL A 199 3.19 -2.31 -14.55
C VAL A 199 2.28 -1.95 -15.73
N ALA A 200 2.73 -2.25 -16.95
CA ALA A 200 1.85 -2.25 -18.12
C ALA A 200 1.25 -3.65 -18.31
N ILE A 201 -0.05 -3.81 -18.06
CA ILE A 201 -0.78 -5.08 -18.10
C ILE A 201 -2.18 -4.86 -18.67
N GLY A 202 -2.61 -5.77 -19.57
CA GLY A 202 -3.94 -5.75 -20.15
C GLY A 202 -4.98 -6.35 -19.22
N GLN A 203 -6.24 -5.89 -19.32
CA GLN A 203 -7.36 -6.41 -18.52
C GLN A 203 -7.58 -7.92 -18.73
N GLU A 204 -7.40 -8.41 -19.95
CA GLU A 204 -7.51 -9.85 -20.26
C GLU A 204 -6.53 -10.71 -19.45
N ILE A 205 -5.30 -10.22 -19.25
CA ILE A 205 -4.30 -10.95 -18.45
C ILE A 205 -4.69 -10.95 -16.97
N ILE A 206 -5.22 -9.84 -16.45
CA ILE A 206 -5.71 -9.79 -15.06
C ILE A 206 -6.83 -10.79 -14.88
N ASN A 207 -7.81 -10.84 -15.79
CA ASN A 207 -8.89 -11.81 -15.74
C ASN A 207 -8.36 -13.25 -15.74
N LYS A 208 -7.37 -13.56 -16.59
CA LYS A 208 -6.70 -14.87 -16.61
C LYS A 208 -5.99 -15.18 -15.29
N ILE A 209 -5.34 -14.20 -14.66
CA ILE A 209 -4.68 -14.39 -13.35
C ILE A 209 -5.72 -14.66 -12.27
N LEU A 210 -6.79 -13.87 -12.21
CA LEU A 210 -7.87 -14.04 -11.22
C LEU A 210 -8.60 -15.38 -11.38
N ALA A 211 -8.81 -15.83 -12.63
CA ALA A 211 -9.41 -17.13 -12.91
C ALA A 211 -8.47 -18.30 -12.56
N SER A 212 -7.16 -18.14 -12.77
CA SER A 212 -6.18 -19.19 -12.46
C SER A 212 -5.86 -19.27 -10.96
N ALA A 213 -5.85 -18.15 -10.24
CA ALA A 213 -5.39 -18.06 -8.86
C ALA A 213 -6.56 -18.09 -7.86
N SER A 214 -7.13 -19.28 -7.65
CA SER A 214 -8.27 -19.48 -6.74
C SER A 214 -7.96 -19.19 -5.26
N CYS A 215 -6.68 -19.14 -4.90
CA CYS A 215 -6.21 -18.86 -3.54
C CYS A 215 -5.65 -17.44 -3.37
N LEU A 216 -5.92 -16.52 -4.30
CA LEU A 216 -5.37 -15.17 -4.27
C LEU A 216 -5.97 -14.38 -3.10
N ASP A 217 -5.18 -14.15 -2.05
CA ASP A 217 -5.57 -13.39 -0.85
C ASP A 217 -5.35 -11.88 -1.03
N THR A 218 -4.25 -11.48 -1.67
CA THR A 218 -3.82 -10.08 -1.75
C THR A 218 -3.54 -9.66 -3.19
N LEU A 219 -4.20 -8.60 -3.63
CA LEU A 219 -4.03 -7.97 -4.93
C LEU A 219 -3.68 -6.49 -4.76
N GLU A 220 -2.48 -6.10 -5.18
CA GLU A 220 -2.06 -4.71 -5.24
C GLU A 220 -1.86 -4.29 -6.70
N MET A 221 -2.61 -3.28 -7.13
CA MET A 221 -2.54 -2.68 -8.45
C MET A 221 -2.26 -1.19 -8.28
N VAL A 222 -0.99 -0.83 -8.27
CA VAL A 222 -0.52 0.53 -8.01
C VAL A 222 0.15 1.07 -9.27
N TYR A 223 -0.36 2.16 -9.77
CA TYR A 223 0.11 2.85 -10.97
C TYR A 223 0.19 1.96 -12.22
N CYS A 224 -0.70 0.98 -12.34
CA CYS A 224 -0.79 0.13 -13.53
C CYS A 224 -1.32 0.92 -14.75
N THR A 225 -0.89 0.48 -15.94
CA THR A 225 -1.31 1.01 -17.25
C THR A 225 -1.65 -0.16 -18.19
N GLY A 226 -2.31 0.09 -19.33
CA GLY A 226 -2.70 -0.98 -20.26
C GLY A 226 -4.07 -1.61 -20.00
N LEU A 227 -4.73 -1.21 -18.91
CA LEU A 227 -6.11 -1.62 -18.57
C LEU A 227 -7.15 -1.05 -19.57
N SER A 228 -6.74 -0.08 -20.39
CA SER A 228 -7.62 0.74 -21.24
C SER A 228 -7.58 0.35 -22.71
N THR A 229 -7.74 -0.93 -23.05
CA THR A 229 -7.87 -1.37 -24.45
C THR A 229 -9.31 -1.17 -24.93
N GLY A 230 -9.65 0.03 -25.43
CA GLY A 230 -10.95 0.34 -26.05
C GLY A 230 -11.43 1.79 -25.87
N ARG A 231 -12.48 2.19 -26.61
CA ARG A 231 -13.07 3.56 -26.62
C ARG A 231 -13.69 4.02 -25.28
N GLY A 232 -13.63 3.19 -24.23
CA GLY A 232 -14.15 3.47 -22.90
C GLY A 232 -13.33 2.84 -21.77
N GLY A 233 -12.02 2.66 -21.95
CA GLY A 233 -11.12 1.90 -21.08
C GLY A 233 -11.46 1.89 -19.59
N GLY A 234 -11.49 0.68 -19.00
CA GLY A 234 -11.88 0.46 -17.62
C GLY A 234 -11.15 -0.72 -16.98
N CYS A 235 -11.40 -0.95 -15.69
CA CYS A 235 -10.81 -2.08 -14.98
C CYS A 235 -11.90 -2.85 -14.23
N THR A 236 -11.91 -4.16 -14.42
CA THR A 236 -12.84 -5.06 -13.75
C THR A 236 -12.06 -6.04 -12.87
N VAL A 237 -12.40 -6.14 -11.60
CA VAL A 237 -11.78 -7.09 -10.67
C VAL A 237 -12.89 -7.98 -10.14
N GLU A 238 -12.97 -9.21 -10.62
CA GLU A 238 -13.93 -10.20 -10.16
C GLU A 238 -13.16 -11.36 -9.52
N SER A 239 -13.34 -11.56 -8.21
CA SER A 239 -12.67 -12.64 -7.49
C SER A 239 -13.43 -12.98 -6.21
N SER A 240 -13.66 -14.26 -5.98
CA SER A 240 -14.21 -14.77 -4.72
C SER A 240 -13.17 -14.94 -3.62
N SER A 241 -11.88 -14.91 -3.94
CA SER A 241 -10.79 -15.21 -2.99
C SER A 241 -10.10 -13.96 -2.43
N VAL A 242 -10.09 -12.85 -3.18
CA VAL A 242 -9.32 -11.65 -2.80
C VAL A 242 -9.85 -11.04 -1.51
N ARG A 243 -8.99 -11.02 -0.49
CA ARG A 243 -9.26 -10.45 0.85
C ARG A 243 -8.69 -9.06 1.02
N ASN A 244 -7.58 -8.74 0.36
CA ASN A 244 -6.92 -7.44 0.46
C ASN A 244 -6.73 -6.85 -0.93
N LEU A 245 -7.32 -5.68 -1.18
CA LEU A 245 -7.22 -4.97 -2.45
C LEU A 245 -6.63 -3.58 -2.27
N VAL A 246 -5.58 -3.27 -3.02
CA VAL A 246 -5.08 -1.90 -3.20
C VAL A 246 -5.19 -1.54 -4.67
N PHE A 247 -6.03 -0.56 -5.00
CA PHE A 247 -6.23 -0.10 -6.36
C PHE A 247 -5.93 1.39 -6.48
N ARG A 248 -4.84 1.73 -7.16
CA ARG A 248 -4.35 3.10 -7.38
C ARG A 248 -3.96 3.30 -8.85
N PRO A 249 -4.89 3.63 -9.75
CA PRO A 249 -4.59 3.71 -11.18
C PRO A 249 -3.67 4.91 -11.52
N THR A 250 -2.84 4.76 -12.56
CA THR A 250 -2.01 5.86 -13.11
C THR A 250 -2.82 6.82 -13.96
N LEU A 251 -3.64 6.26 -14.84
CA LEU A 251 -4.42 7.00 -15.81
C LEU A 251 -5.86 7.10 -15.36
N ASN A 252 -6.61 8.01 -15.98
CA ASN A 252 -8.04 8.08 -15.74
C ASN A 252 -8.70 6.87 -16.39
N LEU A 253 -9.23 5.96 -15.58
CA LEU A 253 -10.07 4.87 -16.04
C LEU A 253 -11.49 5.41 -16.14
N ALA A 254 -12.15 5.20 -17.28
CA ALA A 254 -13.52 5.64 -17.46
C ALA A 254 -14.47 4.79 -16.62
N GLN A 255 -14.22 3.48 -16.54
CA GLN A 255 -15.05 2.54 -15.78
C GLN A 255 -14.19 1.74 -14.80
N THR A 256 -14.69 1.51 -13.58
CA THR A 256 -14.05 0.60 -12.62
C THR A 256 -15.12 -0.21 -11.91
N THR A 257 -15.04 -1.53 -11.99
CA THR A 257 -15.98 -2.45 -11.34
C THR A 257 -15.18 -3.41 -10.47
N ILE A 258 -15.47 -3.45 -9.17
CA ILE A 258 -14.81 -4.36 -8.22
C ILE A 258 -15.89 -5.25 -7.60
N ARG A 259 -15.80 -6.55 -7.86
CA ARG A 259 -16.64 -7.61 -7.30
C ARG A 259 -15.78 -8.61 -6.55
N ALA A 260 -15.59 -8.35 -5.26
CA ALA A 260 -14.86 -9.22 -4.37
C ALA A 260 -15.63 -9.41 -3.07
N SER A 261 -16.35 -10.53 -2.94
CA SER A 261 -17.24 -10.79 -1.80
C SER A 261 -16.48 -11.11 -0.50
N ALA A 262 -15.30 -11.74 -0.61
CA ALA A 262 -14.43 -12.08 0.52
C ALA A 262 -13.52 -10.93 0.98
N LEU A 263 -13.74 -9.71 0.47
CA LEU A 263 -12.89 -8.56 0.72
C LEU A 263 -12.95 -8.14 2.19
N ARG A 264 -11.77 -8.08 2.83
CA ARG A 264 -11.59 -7.65 4.22
C ARG A 264 -10.98 -6.27 4.31
N THR A 265 -10.06 -5.96 3.42
CA THR A 265 -9.43 -4.64 3.33
C THR A 265 -9.46 -4.12 1.90
N VAL A 266 -9.85 -2.86 1.74
CA VAL A 266 -9.86 -2.17 0.45
C VAL A 266 -9.24 -0.79 0.55
N THR A 267 -8.39 -0.48 -0.42
CA THR A 267 -7.82 0.84 -0.62
C THR A 267 -8.04 1.25 -2.07
N LEU A 268 -9.06 2.07 -2.30
CA LEU A 268 -9.45 2.53 -3.62
C LEU A 268 -9.09 4.01 -3.80
N TYR A 269 -8.41 4.32 -4.90
CA TYR A 269 -8.20 5.68 -5.36
C TYR A 269 -8.74 5.83 -6.77
N THR A 270 -9.58 6.83 -7.00
CA THR A 270 -9.98 7.25 -8.34
C THR A 270 -9.26 8.54 -8.75
N ARG A 271 -9.25 8.83 -10.05
CA ARG A 271 -8.69 10.07 -10.65
C ARG A 271 -9.78 10.81 -11.43
N GLY A 272 -9.61 12.11 -11.68
CA GLY A 272 -10.68 13.05 -12.05
C GLY A 272 -11.33 12.90 -13.45
N LYS A 273 -11.42 11.69 -14.02
CA LYS A 273 -12.28 11.39 -15.18
C LYS A 273 -12.96 10.00 -15.08
N VAL A 274 -13.23 9.51 -13.86
CA VAL A 274 -14.01 8.27 -13.70
C VAL A 274 -15.46 8.55 -14.05
N LYS A 275 -15.95 7.91 -15.12
CA LYS A 275 -17.34 8.01 -15.57
C LYS A 275 -18.25 7.03 -14.83
N SER A 276 -17.72 5.87 -14.46
CA SER A 276 -18.48 4.84 -13.76
C SER A 276 -17.61 4.12 -12.73
N LEU A 277 -18.14 3.95 -11.52
CA LEU A 277 -17.51 3.20 -10.44
C LEU A 277 -18.57 2.31 -9.80
N GLU A 278 -18.34 1.00 -9.79
CA GLU A 278 -19.19 0.02 -9.12
C GLU A 278 -18.34 -0.73 -8.09
N LEU A 279 -18.73 -0.62 -6.82
CA LEU A 279 -18.26 -1.50 -5.76
C LEU A 279 -19.40 -2.42 -5.37
N ALA A 280 -19.23 -3.72 -5.62
CA ALA A 280 -20.21 -4.71 -5.21
C ALA A 280 -20.21 -4.91 -3.69
N PRO A 281 -21.31 -5.43 -3.13
CA PRO A 281 -21.41 -5.82 -1.72
C PRO A 281 -20.25 -6.70 -1.25
N ALA A 282 -19.65 -6.37 -0.10
CA ALA A 282 -18.57 -7.11 0.52
C ALA A 282 -18.80 -7.25 2.04
N PRO A 283 -19.52 -8.28 2.50
CA PRO A 283 -19.95 -8.40 3.90
C PRO A 283 -18.81 -8.67 4.90
N GLU A 284 -17.67 -9.18 4.43
CA GLU A 284 -16.50 -9.44 5.27
C GLU A 284 -15.60 -8.21 5.49
N VAL A 285 -15.96 -7.05 4.92
CA VAL A 285 -15.08 -5.88 4.93
C VAL A 285 -14.92 -5.29 6.33
N ARG A 286 -13.67 -5.11 6.73
CA ARG A 286 -13.28 -4.52 8.02
C ARG A 286 -12.63 -3.16 7.87
N LYS A 287 -11.87 -2.95 6.79
CA LYS A 287 -11.16 -1.68 6.56
C LYS A 287 -11.40 -1.19 5.15
N ALA A 288 -11.95 0.00 5.01
CA ALA A 288 -12.20 0.63 3.73
C ALA A 288 -11.56 2.02 3.68
N TYR A 289 -10.69 2.23 2.69
CA TYR A 289 -10.21 3.55 2.30
C TYR A 289 -10.72 3.83 0.89
N LEU A 290 -11.59 4.84 0.75
CA LEU A 290 -12.17 5.25 -0.51
C LEU A 290 -11.79 6.71 -0.77
N HIS A 291 -10.98 6.95 -1.80
CA HIS A 291 -10.68 8.28 -2.30
C HIS A 291 -11.28 8.44 -3.68
N ILE A 292 -12.34 9.26 -3.78
CA ILE A 292 -12.99 9.56 -5.06
C ILE A 292 -12.55 10.95 -5.53
N ALA A 293 -11.96 11.06 -6.72
CA ALA A 293 -11.59 12.35 -7.29
C ALA A 293 -12.82 13.15 -7.75
N LYS A 294 -12.62 14.46 -7.97
CA LYS A 294 -13.67 15.36 -8.47
C LYS A 294 -14.22 14.88 -9.83
N LEU A 295 -15.53 14.74 -9.85
CA LEU A 295 -16.36 14.41 -11.00
C LEU A 295 -16.45 15.62 -11.94
N ARG A 296 -16.41 15.39 -13.26
CA ARG A 296 -16.42 16.47 -14.25
C ARG A 296 -17.81 16.75 -14.80
N THR A 297 -18.68 15.75 -14.79
CA THR A 297 -20.01 15.84 -15.41
C THR A 297 -21.05 15.15 -14.54
N THR A 298 -22.30 15.54 -14.68
CA THR A 298 -23.45 14.99 -13.95
C THR A 298 -23.93 13.63 -14.48
N LYS A 299 -23.37 13.14 -15.60
CA LYS A 299 -23.74 11.87 -16.25
C LYS A 299 -22.91 10.67 -15.77
N GLU A 300 -22.28 10.76 -14.60
CA GLU A 300 -21.35 9.74 -14.08
C GLU A 300 -22.13 8.77 -13.16
N SER A 301 -21.99 7.47 -13.38
CA SER A 301 -22.71 6.43 -12.61
C SER A 301 -21.81 5.83 -11.53
N LEU A 302 -21.98 6.32 -10.31
CA LEU A 302 -21.27 5.81 -9.16
C LEU A 302 -22.24 4.97 -8.33
N ARG A 303 -21.79 3.79 -7.95
CA ARG A 303 -22.54 2.81 -7.18
C ARG A 303 -21.63 2.25 -6.10
N VAL A 304 -21.50 3.02 -5.03
CA VAL A 304 -20.65 2.71 -3.86
C VAL A 304 -21.50 2.27 -2.66
N ARG A 305 -22.77 2.71 -2.60
CA ARG A 305 -23.71 2.39 -1.53
C ARG A 305 -23.86 0.89 -1.25
N PRO A 306 -24.06 -0.01 -2.23
CA PRO A 306 -24.23 -1.44 -1.94
C PRO A 306 -23.04 -2.05 -1.19
N PHE A 307 -21.84 -1.53 -1.42
CA PHE A 307 -20.64 -1.93 -0.69
C PHE A 307 -20.67 -1.46 0.77
N LEU A 308 -21.12 -0.23 1.04
CA LEU A 308 -21.25 0.28 2.41
C LEU A 308 -22.41 -0.37 3.17
N ASP A 309 -23.56 -0.56 2.53
CA ASP A 309 -24.74 -1.19 3.15
C ASP A 309 -24.43 -2.63 3.59
N ALA A 310 -23.57 -3.34 2.84
CA ALA A 310 -23.11 -4.68 3.22
C ALA A 310 -22.04 -4.68 4.33
N GLY A 311 -21.40 -3.55 4.61
CA GLY A 311 -20.21 -3.42 5.46
C GLY A 311 -20.47 -3.46 6.97
N VAL A 312 -21.32 -4.36 7.45
CA VAL A 312 -21.72 -4.45 8.86
C VAL A 312 -20.56 -4.70 9.84
N ARG A 313 -19.45 -5.29 9.35
CA ARG A 313 -18.22 -5.60 10.10
C ARG A 313 -17.13 -4.55 9.96
N LEU A 314 -17.43 -3.38 9.40
CA LEU A 314 -16.45 -2.31 9.21
C LEU A 314 -15.92 -1.84 10.57
N GLU A 315 -14.61 -1.97 10.76
CA GLU A 315 -13.87 -1.47 11.92
C GLU A 315 -13.29 -0.06 11.64
N CYS A 316 -12.92 0.20 10.39
CA CYS A 316 -12.29 1.43 9.93
C CYS A 316 -12.81 1.87 8.55
N LEU A 317 -13.32 3.11 8.48
CA LEU A 317 -13.82 3.72 7.25
C LEU A 317 -13.13 5.07 7.04
N THR A 318 -12.48 5.23 5.88
CA THR A 318 -11.90 6.49 5.43
C THR A 318 -12.49 6.92 4.10
N LEU A 319 -13.19 8.05 4.08
CA LEU A 319 -13.82 8.66 2.91
C LEU A 319 -13.08 9.97 2.57
N ARG A 320 -12.44 10.04 1.42
CA ARG A 320 -11.62 11.18 0.99
C ARG A 320 -12.00 11.68 -0.40
N GLY A 321 -11.60 12.92 -0.70
CA GLY A 321 -11.98 13.60 -1.95
C GLY A 321 -13.48 13.86 -1.98
N HIS A 322 -14.14 13.47 -3.06
CA HIS A 322 -15.58 13.57 -3.29
C HIS A 322 -16.36 12.35 -2.78
N ALA A 323 -15.75 11.42 -2.04
CA ALA A 323 -16.44 10.22 -1.57
C ALA A 323 -17.70 10.55 -0.75
N MET A 324 -17.65 11.56 0.13
CA MET A 324 -18.81 12.01 0.89
C MET A 324 -19.92 12.54 -0.01
N LYS A 325 -19.59 13.38 -0.99
CA LYS A 325 -20.55 13.90 -1.99
C LYS A 325 -21.27 12.81 -2.78
N VAL A 326 -20.51 11.79 -3.20
CA VAL A 326 -21.05 10.67 -3.98
C VAL A 326 -22.02 9.85 -3.16
N LEU A 327 -21.63 9.51 -1.94
CA LEU A 327 -22.50 8.76 -1.05
C LEU A 327 -23.73 9.59 -0.68
N SER A 328 -23.56 10.87 -0.35
CA SER A 328 -24.70 11.72 0.00
C SER A 328 -25.74 11.82 -1.12
N SER A 329 -25.33 11.74 -2.39
CA SER A 329 -26.26 11.63 -3.54
C SER A 329 -26.89 10.24 -3.68
N GLU A 330 -26.17 9.14 -3.45
CA GLU A 330 -26.73 7.78 -3.53
C GLU A 330 -27.74 7.45 -2.41
N TYR A 331 -27.75 8.24 -1.33
CA TYR A 331 -28.69 8.15 -0.20
C TYR A 331 -29.73 9.28 -0.18
N GLU A 332 -29.84 10.07 -1.25
CA GLU A 332 -30.85 11.14 -1.33
C GLU A 332 -32.26 10.54 -1.38
N ASP A 333 -32.46 9.52 -2.23
CA ASP A 333 -33.77 8.90 -2.46
C ASP A 333 -34.16 7.86 -1.39
N ILE A 334 -33.19 7.32 -0.64
CA ILE A 334 -33.43 6.36 0.43
C ILE A 334 -32.66 6.85 1.66
N PRO A 335 -33.35 7.51 2.60
CA PRO A 335 -32.68 8.29 3.63
C PRO A 335 -32.01 7.45 4.72
N GLU A 336 -32.26 6.14 4.78
CA GLU A 336 -31.79 5.28 5.86
C GLU A 336 -30.59 4.43 5.42
N LEU A 337 -29.54 4.45 6.24
CA LEU A 337 -28.46 3.47 6.17
C LEU A 337 -29.03 2.12 6.60
N THR A 338 -28.91 1.10 5.75
CA THR A 338 -29.57 -0.20 5.95
C THR A 338 -29.05 -0.98 7.16
N GLY A 339 -27.88 -0.62 7.70
CA GLY A 339 -27.28 -1.31 8.83
C GLY A 339 -26.58 -0.39 9.83
N MET A 340 -26.50 -0.85 11.07
CA MET A 340 -25.70 -0.24 12.12
C MET A 340 -24.24 -0.72 12.01
N PHE A 341 -23.29 0.21 11.97
CA PHE A 341 -21.86 -0.08 11.97
C PHE A 341 -21.36 -0.27 13.42
N GLN A 342 -21.82 -1.34 14.07
CA GLN A 342 -21.52 -1.60 15.48
C GLN A 342 -20.03 -1.82 15.76
N ASP A 343 -19.30 -2.34 14.78
CA ASP A 343 -17.85 -2.61 14.87
C ASP A 343 -16.99 -1.39 14.50
N LEU A 344 -17.58 -0.31 13.97
CA LEU A 344 -16.79 0.84 13.51
C LEU A 344 -16.19 1.57 14.69
N ARG A 345 -14.86 1.63 14.72
CA ARG A 345 -14.07 2.32 15.74
C ARG A 345 -13.38 3.56 15.19
N ILE A 346 -13.08 3.58 13.89
CA ILE A 346 -12.34 4.65 13.24
C ILE A 346 -13.13 5.15 12.04
N LEU A 347 -13.52 6.43 12.07
CA LEU A 347 -14.14 7.12 10.96
C LEU A 347 -13.29 8.33 10.58
N SER A 348 -12.95 8.44 9.30
CA SER A 348 -12.15 9.54 8.77
C SER A 348 -12.79 10.08 7.50
N VAL A 349 -13.39 11.27 7.55
CA VAL A 349 -14.14 11.84 6.42
C VAL A 349 -13.50 13.13 5.90
N SER A 350 -13.72 13.39 4.61
CA SER A 350 -13.45 14.66 3.95
C SER A 350 -14.75 15.13 3.31
N LEU A 351 -15.23 16.32 3.66
CA LEU A 351 -16.51 16.85 3.18
C LEU A 351 -16.49 18.37 3.02
N ASP A 352 -17.49 18.89 2.32
CA ASP A 352 -17.79 20.32 2.24
C ASP A 352 -18.88 20.70 3.25
N LEU A 353 -18.53 21.48 4.27
CA LEU A 353 -19.49 21.92 5.30
C LEU A 353 -20.51 22.94 4.78
N SER A 354 -20.26 23.53 3.60
CA SER A 354 -21.26 24.35 2.92
C SER A 354 -22.33 23.51 2.22
N SER A 355 -22.13 22.19 2.08
CA SER A 355 -23.12 21.26 1.51
C SER A 355 -24.03 20.71 2.60
N ALA A 356 -25.31 21.11 2.57
CA ALA A 356 -26.35 20.57 3.44
C ALA A 356 -26.45 19.05 3.33
N GLN A 357 -26.37 18.53 2.09
CA GLN A 357 -26.50 17.11 1.79
C GLN A 357 -25.36 16.29 2.40
N GLU A 358 -24.11 16.74 2.27
CA GLU A 358 -22.95 16.05 2.87
C GLU A 358 -22.99 16.12 4.40
N THR A 359 -23.46 17.24 4.96
CA THR A 359 -23.60 17.42 6.42
C THR A 359 -24.68 16.51 6.99
N VAL A 360 -25.86 16.46 6.37
CA VAL A 360 -26.95 15.54 6.76
C VAL A 360 -26.50 14.08 6.65
N PHE A 361 -25.80 13.73 5.57
CA PHE A 361 -25.26 12.38 5.42
C PHE A 361 -24.22 12.03 6.49
N LEU A 362 -23.34 12.96 6.88
CA LEU A 362 -22.42 12.75 8.00
C LEU A 362 -23.17 12.48 9.30
N LEU A 363 -24.21 13.25 9.62
CA LEU A 363 -24.98 13.06 10.85
C LEU A 363 -25.58 11.65 10.90
N LYS A 364 -26.22 11.22 9.82
CA LYS A 364 -26.75 9.84 9.69
C LYS A 364 -25.67 8.78 9.84
N LEU A 365 -24.51 8.99 9.21
CA LEU A 365 -23.38 8.06 9.34
C LEU A 365 -22.91 7.96 10.79
N LEU A 366 -22.84 9.07 11.52
CA LEU A 366 -22.44 9.09 12.92
C LEU A 366 -23.49 8.44 13.83
N GLU A 367 -24.79 8.63 13.55
CA GLU A 367 -25.90 7.93 14.22
C GLU A 367 -25.78 6.41 14.08
N SER A 368 -25.36 5.93 12.91
CA SER A 368 -25.16 4.50 12.65
C SER A 368 -23.89 3.91 13.27
N CYS A 369 -23.05 4.69 13.96
CA CYS A 369 -21.75 4.26 14.48
C CYS A 369 -21.63 4.38 16.02
N PRO A 370 -22.42 3.65 16.82
CA PRO A 370 -22.56 3.90 18.27
C PRO A 370 -21.24 3.78 19.06
N ASN A 371 -20.32 2.94 18.59
CA ASN A 371 -19.07 2.61 19.28
C ASN A 371 -17.84 3.34 18.70
N LEU A 372 -18.04 4.46 18.00
CA LEU A 372 -16.97 5.21 17.35
C LEU A 372 -15.97 5.77 18.38
N GLN A 373 -14.70 5.38 18.27
CA GLN A 373 -13.64 5.81 19.19
C GLN A 373 -12.77 6.94 18.62
N LYS A 374 -12.53 6.91 17.30
CA LYS A 374 -11.67 7.88 16.61
C LYS A 374 -12.40 8.52 15.46
N PHE A 375 -12.49 9.84 15.47
CA PHE A 375 -13.15 10.61 14.43
C PHE A 375 -12.18 11.64 13.85
N SER A 376 -11.93 11.55 12.55
CA SER A 376 -11.14 12.53 11.81
C SER A 376 -12.01 13.26 10.79
N LEU A 377 -12.04 14.58 10.88
CA LEU A 377 -12.77 15.44 9.95
C LEU A 377 -11.79 16.30 9.16
N SER A 378 -11.92 16.30 7.84
CA SER A 378 -11.26 17.25 6.95
C SER A 378 -12.33 18.05 6.24
N ALA A 379 -12.49 19.32 6.60
CA ALA A 379 -13.55 20.14 6.04
C ALA A 379 -13.01 21.14 5.01
N ALA A 380 -13.61 21.16 3.83
CA ALA A 380 -13.64 22.34 2.98
C ALA A 380 -14.86 23.19 3.38
N GLY A 381 -14.80 24.50 3.21
CA GLY A 381 -15.95 25.37 3.49
C GLY A 381 -15.80 26.75 2.89
N SER A 382 -16.89 27.24 2.31
CA SER A 382 -17.11 28.63 1.87
C SER A 382 -17.69 29.46 3.03
N LEU A 383 -17.72 30.79 2.86
CA LEU A 383 -18.21 31.77 3.84
C LEU A 383 -19.70 31.61 4.19
N THR A 384 -20.47 30.90 3.37
CA THR A 384 -21.89 30.61 3.57
C THR A 384 -22.05 29.22 4.21
N CYS A 385 -21.95 29.14 5.54
CA CYS A 385 -22.29 27.92 6.27
C CYS A 385 -23.75 27.98 6.75
N LEU A 386 -24.39 26.81 6.81
CA LEU A 386 -25.68 26.64 7.50
C LEU A 386 -25.55 27.05 8.98
N PRO A 387 -26.61 27.58 9.60
CA PRO A 387 -26.59 27.89 11.03
C PRO A 387 -26.39 26.61 11.84
N PHE A 388 -25.43 26.64 12.77
CA PHE A 388 -25.08 25.47 13.59
C PHE A 388 -26.21 25.05 14.53
N THR A 389 -27.10 25.98 14.89
CA THR A 389 -28.29 25.73 15.73
C THR A 389 -29.10 24.55 15.24
N ASP A 390 -29.29 24.42 13.93
CA ASP A 390 -30.13 23.41 13.29
C ASP A 390 -29.55 22.00 13.44
N HIS A 391 -28.24 21.90 13.67
CA HIS A 391 -27.53 20.65 13.81
C HIS A 391 -27.12 20.34 15.25
N LYS A 392 -27.13 21.34 16.14
CA LYS A 392 -26.66 21.21 17.52
C LYS A 392 -27.44 20.15 18.30
N GLU A 393 -28.77 20.16 18.19
CA GLU A 393 -29.63 19.19 18.89
C GLU A 393 -29.42 17.77 18.37
N LYS A 394 -29.30 17.61 17.04
CA LYS A 394 -28.97 16.32 16.41
C LYS A 394 -27.59 15.83 16.83
N LEU A 395 -26.58 16.68 16.84
CA LEU A 395 -25.23 16.30 17.30
C LEU A 395 -25.24 15.85 18.77
N ALA A 396 -26.09 16.44 19.61
CA ALA A 396 -26.23 16.08 21.02
C ALA A 396 -26.94 14.72 21.23
N SER A 397 -27.86 14.35 20.34
CA SER A 397 -28.53 13.05 20.41
C SER A 397 -27.67 11.88 19.91
N ILE A 398 -26.59 12.14 19.17
CA ILE A 398 -25.71 11.09 18.66
C ILE A 398 -24.86 10.50 19.80
N SER A 399 -25.18 9.26 20.18
CA SER A 399 -24.54 8.55 21.29
C SER A 399 -23.03 8.45 21.12
N CYS A 400 -22.53 8.16 19.92
CA CYS A 400 -21.08 8.07 19.70
C CYS A 400 -20.36 9.41 19.93
N LEU A 401 -21.10 10.51 19.77
CA LEU A 401 -20.59 11.85 20.03
C LEU A 401 -20.61 12.25 21.52
N THR A 402 -21.20 11.45 22.40
CA THR A 402 -21.30 11.77 23.83
C THR A 402 -20.65 10.70 24.71
N THR A 403 -20.71 9.43 24.32
CA THR A 403 -20.32 8.30 25.18
C THR A 403 -19.02 7.59 24.79
N SER A 404 -18.69 7.47 23.50
CA SER A 404 -17.63 6.54 23.05
C SER A 404 -16.39 7.17 22.40
N LEU A 405 -16.46 8.40 21.88
CA LEU A 405 -15.30 9.00 21.23
C LEU A 405 -14.18 9.33 22.23
N VAL A 406 -12.99 8.88 21.89
CA VAL A 406 -11.75 9.06 22.65
C VAL A 406 -10.80 10.03 21.95
N GLU A 407 -10.73 9.98 20.62
CA GLU A 407 -9.79 10.79 19.82
C GLU A 407 -10.55 11.55 18.72
N PHE A 408 -10.34 12.86 18.66
CA PHE A 408 -10.84 13.70 17.59
C PHE A 408 -9.70 14.36 16.85
N LYS A 409 -9.77 14.37 15.52
CA LYS A 409 -8.78 15.02 14.66
C LYS A 409 -9.45 15.92 13.65
N PHE A 410 -9.08 17.20 13.62
CA PHE A 410 -9.56 18.16 12.63
C PHE A 410 -8.41 18.55 11.70
N LEU A 411 -8.52 18.18 10.43
CA LEU A 411 -7.55 18.48 9.39
C LEU A 411 -7.96 19.74 8.60
N GLY A 412 -7.07 20.72 8.50
CA GLY A 412 -7.32 21.96 7.76
C GLY A 412 -8.35 22.88 8.43
N PHE A 413 -8.44 22.84 9.75
CA PHE A 413 -9.35 23.64 10.55
C PHE A 413 -9.20 25.13 10.26
N ARG A 414 -10.34 25.81 10.10
CA ARG A 414 -10.44 27.27 10.00
C ARG A 414 -11.41 27.74 11.06
N PRO A 415 -11.09 28.74 11.89
CA PRO A 415 -11.95 29.23 12.98
C PRO A 415 -13.14 30.07 12.47
N GLN A 416 -13.86 29.56 11.47
CA GLN A 416 -15.14 30.09 10.98
C GLN A 416 -16.27 29.69 11.94
N GLN A 417 -17.38 30.41 11.90
CA GLN A 417 -18.49 30.26 12.85
C GLN A 417 -18.90 28.80 13.08
N TYR A 418 -19.24 28.06 12.02
CA TYR A 418 -19.67 26.66 12.14
C TYR A 418 -18.57 25.73 12.69
N GLN A 419 -17.35 25.80 12.14
CA GLN A 419 -16.23 24.94 12.58
C GLN A 419 -15.85 25.22 14.03
N LYS A 420 -15.86 26.49 14.43
CA LYS A 420 -15.65 26.93 15.81
C LYS A 420 -16.71 26.34 16.73
N GLU A 421 -18.00 26.48 16.39
CA GLU A 421 -19.09 25.97 17.22
C GLU A 421 -19.07 24.44 17.33
N LEU A 422 -18.77 23.73 16.23
CA LEU A 422 -18.57 22.28 16.24
C LEU A 422 -17.42 21.87 17.17
N MET A 423 -16.28 22.57 17.10
CA MET A 423 -15.14 22.28 17.97
C MET A 423 -15.49 22.51 19.44
N VAL A 424 -16.12 23.65 19.76
CA VAL A 424 -16.58 23.98 21.12
C VAL A 424 -17.56 22.95 21.63
N PHE A 425 -18.52 22.52 20.82
CA PHE A 425 -19.47 21.46 21.15
C PHE A 425 -18.75 20.15 21.49
N LEU A 426 -17.79 19.72 20.66
CA LEU A 426 -17.05 18.47 20.88
C LEU A 426 -16.18 18.52 22.15
N LEU A 427 -15.61 19.68 22.47
CA LEU A 427 -14.81 19.87 23.68
C LEU A 427 -15.67 19.92 24.95
N THR A 428 -16.83 20.57 24.90
CA THR A 428 -17.69 20.78 26.08
C THR A 428 -18.50 19.55 26.46
N GLN A 429 -18.99 18.79 25.50
CA GLN A 429 -19.93 17.69 25.75
C GLN A 429 -19.26 16.39 26.20
N ARG A 430 -17.93 16.28 26.13
CA ARG A 430 -17.26 14.97 26.17
C ARG A 430 -16.42 14.72 27.40
N LYS A 431 -16.89 13.77 28.20
CA LYS A 431 -16.17 13.18 29.35
C LYS A 431 -15.05 12.22 28.92
N MET A 432 -15.24 11.47 27.83
CA MET A 432 -14.29 10.42 27.39
C MET A 432 -13.23 10.88 26.38
N LEU A 433 -13.31 12.12 25.91
CA LEU A 433 -12.36 12.65 24.92
C LEU A 433 -11.00 12.86 25.56
N LYS A 434 -10.04 11.99 25.21
CA LYS A 434 -8.66 11.98 25.71
C LYS A 434 -7.69 12.72 24.82
N LYS A 435 -7.99 12.84 23.52
CA LYS A 435 -7.04 13.44 22.57
C LYS A 435 -7.74 14.25 21.50
N VAL A 436 -7.24 15.46 21.28
CA VAL A 436 -7.69 16.35 20.20
C VAL A 436 -6.49 16.80 19.39
N GLU A 437 -6.50 16.50 18.09
CA GLU A 437 -5.50 16.97 17.14
C GLU A 437 -6.12 17.98 16.18
N VAL A 438 -5.51 19.15 16.01
CA VAL A 438 -5.98 20.18 15.08
C VAL A 438 -4.83 20.61 14.17
N GLU A 439 -5.04 20.48 12.86
CA GLU A 439 -4.18 21.06 11.83
C GLU A 439 -4.77 22.38 11.32
N PHE A 440 -4.00 23.46 11.33
CA PHE A 440 -4.43 24.79 10.91
C PHE A 440 -3.27 25.61 10.33
N LYS A 441 -3.60 26.74 9.69
CA LYS A 441 -2.58 27.68 9.16
C LYS A 441 -1.96 28.51 10.28
N LYS A 442 -0.65 28.78 10.22
CA LYS A 442 0.09 29.55 11.25
C LYS A 442 -0.60 30.86 11.68
N CYS A 443 -1.14 31.62 10.73
CA CYS A 443 -1.81 32.90 11.01
C CYS A 443 -3.10 32.79 11.85
N GLN A 444 -3.61 31.58 12.07
CA GLN A 444 -4.83 31.34 12.84
C GLN A 444 -4.54 30.83 14.26
N ALA A 445 -3.28 30.76 14.68
CA ALA A 445 -2.87 30.15 15.94
C ALA A 445 -3.59 30.72 17.16
N ASP A 446 -3.70 32.04 17.29
CA ASP A 446 -4.32 32.66 18.48
C ASP A 446 -5.82 32.37 18.56
N ALA A 447 -6.50 32.38 17.43
CA ALA A 447 -7.92 32.03 17.35
C ALA A 447 -8.14 30.55 17.70
N VAL A 448 -7.28 29.65 17.21
CA VAL A 448 -7.36 28.21 17.53
C VAL A 448 -7.08 27.97 19.01
N LYS A 449 -6.04 28.58 19.59
CA LYS A 449 -5.75 28.51 21.03
C LYS A 449 -6.93 28.97 21.88
N LYS A 450 -7.57 30.09 21.51
CA LYS A 450 -8.76 30.61 22.21
C LYS A 450 -9.97 29.67 22.13
N ILE A 451 -10.13 28.93 21.04
CA ILE A 451 -11.20 27.94 20.90
C ILE A 451 -10.88 26.70 21.75
N LEU A 452 -9.63 26.26 21.72
CA LEU A 452 -9.19 25.07 22.43
C LEU A 452 -9.13 25.28 23.95
N SER A 453 -8.90 26.52 24.43
CA SER A 453 -8.91 26.86 25.85
C SER A 453 -10.27 26.69 26.55
N VAL A 454 -11.34 26.40 25.80
CA VAL A 454 -12.67 26.07 26.37
C VAL A 454 -12.61 24.84 27.28
N LYS A 455 -11.70 23.89 27.00
CA LYS A 455 -11.40 22.78 27.90
C LYS A 455 -9.90 22.83 28.21
N ARG A 456 -9.55 22.97 29.49
CA ARG A 456 -8.14 22.95 29.90
C ARG A 456 -7.55 21.57 29.62
N ALA A 457 -6.52 21.51 28.79
CA ALA A 457 -5.74 20.32 28.55
C ALA A 457 -4.49 20.32 29.46
N PRO A 458 -4.17 19.22 30.14
CA PRO A 458 -2.95 19.12 30.94
C PRO A 458 -1.67 19.08 30.09
N ILE A 459 -1.74 18.60 28.84
CA ILE A 459 -0.59 18.52 27.95
C ILE A 459 -0.95 19.11 26.58
N GLU A 460 -0.19 20.12 26.17
CA GLU A 460 -0.30 20.76 24.86
C GLU A 460 1.02 20.58 24.09
N ASN A 461 0.97 19.83 22.99
CA ASN A 461 2.10 19.67 22.09
C ASN A 461 1.85 20.46 20.80
N ILE A 462 2.74 21.41 20.51
CA ILE A 462 2.70 22.18 19.26
C ILE A 462 3.85 21.72 18.38
N SER A 463 3.54 21.32 17.14
CA SER A 463 4.53 21.05 16.11
C SER A 463 4.19 21.79 14.83
N SER A 464 5.20 22.09 14.03
CA SER A 464 5.03 22.68 12.71
C SER A 464 5.63 21.74 11.67
N LYS A 465 4.88 21.48 10.60
CA LYS A 465 5.35 20.65 9.47
C LYS A 465 4.79 21.19 8.18
N ASN A 466 5.67 21.45 7.21
CA ASN A 466 5.32 21.87 5.85
C ASN A 466 4.38 23.10 5.78
N GLY A 467 4.58 24.10 6.65
CA GLY A 467 3.76 25.33 6.67
C GLY A 467 2.42 25.23 7.40
N SER A 468 1.97 24.02 7.74
CA SER A 468 0.84 23.78 8.66
C SER A 468 1.34 23.72 10.11
N HIS A 469 0.52 24.23 11.03
CA HIS A 469 0.68 24.04 12.47
C HIS A 469 -0.23 22.92 12.93
N TYR A 470 0.31 22.06 13.79
CA TYR A 470 -0.40 20.98 14.44
C TYR A 470 -0.38 21.23 15.94
N MET A 471 -1.57 21.26 16.54
CA MET A 471 -1.74 21.32 17.98
C MET A 471 -2.39 20.02 18.43
N VAL A 472 -1.75 19.36 19.40
CA VAL A 472 -2.24 18.13 20.02
C VAL A 472 -2.50 18.43 21.48
N LEU A 473 -3.73 18.14 21.91
CA LEU A 473 -4.18 18.27 23.28
C LEU A 473 -4.47 16.90 23.83
N ASP A 474 -3.75 16.53 24.88
CA ASP A 474 -3.99 15.29 25.61
C ASP A 474 -4.67 15.62 26.94
N TYR A 475 -5.87 15.07 27.11
CA TYR A 475 -6.69 15.11 28.32
C TYR A 475 -6.53 13.74 28.99
N SER A 476 -5.64 13.67 29.97
CA SER A 476 -5.27 12.47 30.73
C SER A 476 -6.47 11.64 31.21
#